data_AF-A0A812VB03-F1
#
_entry.id   AF-A0A812VB03-F1
#
_cell.length_a   1.000
_cell.length_b   1.000
_cell.length_c   1.000
_cell.angle_alpha   90.00
_cell.angle_beta   90.00
_cell.angle_gamma   90.00
#
_symmetry.space_group_name_H-M   'P 1'
#
loop_
_entity.id
_entity.type
_entity.pdbx_description
1 polymer ?
#
loop_
_entity_poly.entity_id
_entity_poly.type
_entity_poly.pdbx_seq_one_letter_code
_entity_poly.pdbx_strand_id
1 'polypeptide(L)'
;MRGEWWQVLGGTDTGGILVRSGRSLHSEQLADRLSCGALVCEMELVGERLRYEKLTGHGPQQGWISTKLKDKTLVARARGDAGPLQQQPREVRIWAISDIHTDKAENMKWIQDLAPAEFRNDVLILAGDVANTFEVLKESILLLRERFGRVFFCPGNHDLWMQGWKGGDSMDKLHAILDFCKLHDIETTAGVIDTGQKRLLIVPLISWHHPQWDTEPELEEWSNVPTAEKTVADYWATRWPQPLHMEDGSVARALDELNDKRGGFAEAVSRKDEFDAVISFSHFVPQLELVPEKRYLIPACLTKAVGSSYLQERVAMLKPTVHVFGHTHFGYDIDISGTRYVQAALATPQERAFGGSIVALGTFPVLEAKPCKVWDSGHGWPERYRSSWSEYYRRYKRQAHVTSIVPSVCCNFYSPTAASKSGWIAGRMPIWLFGPLPHREYEAQMVLQEVRDSTGKDARDARGASVSHKAPLSARGEPQFVSADEAIRLHSQGEHTFVNVRSDAGTPGLLQIPDSIVLPHPRATESLASLPDDELLLLCEGLNARCGNMIVYGCRQDLKSAWDSAMLLAGYFRIWPTAMTLLEGGLEAWTEKGGELEPM
;
A
#
# COMPACT_ATOMS: atom_id res chain seq x y z
N MET A 1 15.37 -33.51 28.57
CA MET A 1 14.46 -34.65 28.29
C MET A 1 13.42 -34.17 27.31
N ARG A 2 13.23 -34.84 26.16
CA ARG A 2 12.22 -34.45 25.16
C ARG A 2 10.87 -35.04 25.61
N GLY A 3 9.98 -34.20 26.14
CA GLY A 3 8.60 -34.59 26.43
C GLY A 3 7.81 -34.83 25.14
N GLU A 4 6.81 -35.70 25.19
CA GLU A 4 5.89 -35.92 24.07
C GLU A 4 4.99 -34.69 23.85
N TRP A 5 4.55 -34.47 22.60
CA TRP A 5 3.74 -33.31 22.25
C TRP A 5 2.25 -33.65 22.22
N TRP A 6 1.46 -32.72 22.73
CA TRP A 6 0.00 -32.84 22.78
C TRP A 6 -0.64 -31.61 22.13
N GLN A 7 -1.70 -31.85 21.37
CA GLN A 7 -2.55 -30.79 20.81
C GLN A 7 -3.86 -30.73 21.59
N VAL A 8 -4.30 -29.52 21.93
CA VAL A 8 -5.61 -29.29 22.53
C VAL A 8 -6.71 -29.38 21.48
N LEU A 9 -7.67 -30.26 21.72
CA LEU A 9 -8.84 -30.49 20.85
C LEU A 9 -10.15 -30.04 21.50
N GLY A 10 -10.16 -29.88 22.82
CA GLY A 10 -11.36 -29.57 23.59
C GLY A 10 -11.57 -28.08 23.81
N GLY A 11 -12.81 -27.71 24.17
CA GLY A 11 -13.15 -26.36 24.61
C GLY A 11 -13.35 -25.35 23.48
N THR A 12 -13.62 -25.80 22.26
CA THR A 12 -13.96 -24.96 21.09
C THR A 12 -15.05 -23.94 21.38
N ASP A 13 -16.04 -24.28 22.21
CA ASP A 13 -17.17 -23.39 22.48
C ASP A 13 -16.96 -22.56 23.77
N THR A 14 -15.87 -22.80 24.50
CA THR A 14 -15.64 -22.27 25.86
C THR A 14 -14.31 -21.55 26.03
N GLY A 15 -13.63 -21.17 24.94
CA GLY A 15 -12.34 -20.47 25.02
C GLY A 15 -11.15 -21.38 25.37
N GLY A 16 -11.28 -22.70 25.18
CA GLY A 16 -10.27 -23.69 25.54
C GLY A 16 -10.58 -24.50 26.82
N ILE A 17 -9.59 -25.28 27.26
CA ILE A 17 -9.70 -26.22 28.38
C ILE A 17 -9.20 -25.61 29.69
N LEU A 18 -9.79 -26.08 30.79
CA LEU A 18 -9.47 -25.61 32.14
C LEU A 18 -8.05 -25.99 32.57
N VAL A 19 -7.28 -24.99 33.00
CA VAL A 19 -5.95 -25.17 33.57
C VAL A 19 -6.00 -25.00 35.08
N ARG A 20 -5.33 -25.89 35.81
CA ARG A 20 -5.19 -25.79 37.27
C ARG A 20 -3.74 -25.67 37.70
N SER A 21 -3.50 -25.03 38.83
CA SER A 21 -2.16 -24.86 39.41
C SER A 21 -1.56 -26.19 39.89
N GLY A 22 -2.39 -27.19 40.22
CA GLY A 22 -1.95 -28.48 40.72
C GLY A 22 -2.59 -29.68 40.01
N ARG A 23 -2.05 -30.87 40.30
CA ARG A 23 -2.52 -32.15 39.73
C ARG A 23 -3.98 -32.45 40.07
N SER A 24 -4.42 -32.14 41.28
CA SER A 24 -5.77 -32.41 41.77
C SER A 24 -6.83 -31.63 40.98
N LEU A 25 -7.99 -32.26 40.74
CA LEU A 25 -9.17 -31.60 40.16
C LEU A 25 -9.77 -30.53 41.06
N HIS A 26 -9.36 -30.47 42.33
CA HIS A 26 -9.78 -29.44 43.30
C HIS A 26 -8.71 -28.37 43.55
N SER A 27 -7.56 -28.45 42.87
CA SER A 27 -6.55 -27.38 42.96
C SER A 27 -7.06 -26.09 42.30
N GLU A 28 -6.46 -24.96 42.69
CA GLU A 28 -6.83 -23.65 42.19
C GLU A 28 -6.89 -23.64 40.65
N GLN A 29 -8.00 -23.14 40.13
CA GLN A 29 -8.18 -22.94 38.71
C GLN A 29 -7.49 -21.64 38.31
N LEU A 30 -6.61 -21.70 37.31
CA LEU A 30 -6.00 -20.49 36.79
C LEU A 30 -7.04 -19.63 36.06
N ALA A 31 -6.82 -18.32 36.05
CA ALA A 31 -7.73 -17.37 35.42
C ALA A 31 -7.90 -17.66 33.92
N ASP A 32 -6.81 -17.96 33.23
CA ASP A 32 -6.82 -18.28 31.80
C ASP A 32 -6.96 -19.78 31.52
N ARG A 33 -7.69 -20.07 30.44
CA ARG A 33 -7.83 -21.39 29.84
C ARG A 33 -6.75 -21.61 28.78
N LEU A 34 -6.43 -22.87 28.52
CA LEU A 34 -5.54 -23.25 27.41
C LEU A 34 -6.38 -23.43 26.15
N SER A 35 -6.17 -22.57 25.16
CA SER A 35 -6.96 -22.49 23.92
C SER A 35 -7.00 -23.80 23.12
N CYS A 36 -8.09 -24.01 22.38
CA CYS A 36 -8.18 -25.13 21.43
C CYS A 36 -7.17 -24.91 20.29
N GLY A 37 -6.50 -25.98 19.86
CA GLY A 37 -5.42 -25.92 18.88
C GLY A 37 -4.03 -25.71 19.48
N ALA A 38 -3.91 -25.27 20.74
CA ALA A 38 -2.63 -25.05 21.41
C ALA A 38 -1.77 -26.33 21.43
N LEU A 39 -0.46 -26.18 21.19
CA LEU A 39 0.52 -27.25 21.31
C LEU A 39 1.25 -27.14 22.64
N VAL A 40 1.40 -28.27 23.33
CA VAL A 40 2.07 -28.33 24.63
C VAL A 40 3.03 -29.51 24.71
N CYS A 41 4.12 -29.32 25.45
CA CYS A 41 5.08 -30.36 25.78
C CYS A 41 4.66 -31.06 27.09
N GLU A 42 4.66 -32.39 27.10
CA GLU A 42 4.42 -33.20 28.29
C GLU A 42 5.59 -33.05 29.27
N MET A 43 5.30 -32.49 30.43
CA MET A 43 6.22 -32.43 31.56
C MET A 43 6.01 -33.61 32.51
N GLU A 44 4.75 -34.00 32.73
CA GLU A 44 4.37 -35.10 33.61
C GLU A 44 2.95 -35.58 33.25
N LEU A 45 2.75 -36.89 33.07
CA LEU A 45 1.42 -37.48 32.87
C LEU A 45 1.10 -38.46 34.00
N VAL A 46 0.02 -38.20 34.74
CA VAL A 46 -0.45 -39.05 35.84
C VAL A 46 -1.93 -39.38 35.63
N GLY A 47 -2.20 -40.60 35.16
CA GLY A 47 -3.55 -41.01 34.76
C GLY A 47 -4.08 -40.13 33.62
N GLU A 48 -5.17 -39.42 33.86
CA GLU A 48 -5.77 -38.47 32.89
C GLU A 48 -5.38 -37.01 33.14
N ARG A 49 -4.34 -36.76 33.97
CA ARG A 49 -3.87 -35.41 34.30
C ARG A 49 -2.50 -35.18 33.70
N LEU A 50 -2.42 -34.18 32.83
CA LEU A 50 -1.22 -33.79 32.10
C LEU A 50 -0.71 -32.45 32.64
N ARG A 51 0.50 -32.45 33.18
CA ARG A 51 1.29 -31.26 33.43
C ARG A 51 2.06 -30.91 32.16
N TYR A 52 1.99 -29.66 31.78
CA TYR A 52 2.52 -29.23 30.50
C TYR A 52 3.34 -27.95 30.58
N GLU A 53 4.12 -27.73 29.52
CA GLU A 53 4.68 -26.43 29.15
C GLU A 53 4.17 -26.05 27.76
N LYS A 54 3.61 -24.84 27.62
CA LYS A 54 2.97 -24.36 26.40
C LYS A 54 4.02 -24.03 25.34
N LEU A 55 3.84 -24.56 24.13
CA LEU A 55 4.71 -24.30 22.99
C LEU A 55 4.11 -23.23 22.07
N THR A 56 2.82 -23.37 21.75
CA THR A 56 2.03 -22.42 20.95
C THR A 56 0.62 -22.32 21.53
N GLY A 57 -0.18 -21.33 21.11
CA GLY A 57 -1.52 -21.13 21.68
C GLY A 57 -1.62 -20.04 22.73
N HIS A 58 -2.85 -19.62 22.99
CA HIS A 58 -3.22 -18.78 24.13
C HIS A 58 -3.44 -19.60 25.40
N GLY A 59 -3.15 -18.99 26.55
CA GLY A 59 -3.31 -19.59 27.88
C GLY A 59 -2.03 -19.58 28.72
N PRO A 60 -2.08 -20.12 29.95
CA PRO A 60 -0.93 -20.18 30.86
C PRO A 60 0.28 -20.89 30.25
N GLN A 61 1.50 -20.40 30.54
CA GLN A 61 2.73 -21.01 30.05
C GLN A 61 2.95 -22.43 30.60
N GLN A 62 2.48 -22.70 31.82
CA GLN A 62 2.51 -24.02 32.43
C GLN A 62 1.25 -24.26 33.27
N GLY A 63 0.92 -25.53 33.50
CA GLY A 63 -0.17 -25.91 34.41
C GLY A 63 -0.58 -27.37 34.28
N TRP A 64 -1.71 -27.73 34.88
CA TRP A 64 -2.29 -29.06 34.84
C TRP A 64 -3.66 -29.07 34.15
N ILE A 65 -3.78 -29.88 33.10
CA ILE A 65 -5.01 -30.07 32.31
C ILE A 65 -5.48 -31.53 32.39
N SER A 66 -6.76 -31.76 32.08
CA SER A 66 -7.28 -33.11 31.91
C SER A 66 -7.15 -33.55 30.45
N THR A 67 -6.74 -34.79 30.21
CA THR A 67 -6.65 -35.34 28.85
C THR A 67 -8.01 -35.73 28.28
N LYS A 68 -8.98 -36.03 29.16
CA LYS A 68 -10.37 -36.35 28.81
C LYS A 68 -11.35 -35.71 29.80
N LEU A 69 -12.59 -35.54 29.35
CA LEU A 69 -13.73 -35.15 30.19
C LEU A 69 -14.96 -35.96 29.75
N LYS A 70 -15.39 -36.91 30.59
CA LYS A 70 -16.35 -37.96 30.19
C LYS A 70 -15.84 -38.66 28.93
N ASP A 71 -16.65 -38.77 27.89
CA ASP A 71 -16.27 -39.43 26.62
C ASP A 71 -15.53 -38.50 25.64
N LYS A 72 -15.37 -37.20 25.97
CA LYS A 72 -14.70 -36.23 25.09
C LYS A 72 -13.20 -36.21 25.36
N THR A 73 -12.42 -36.41 24.30
CA THR A 73 -10.96 -36.21 24.33
C THR A 73 -10.66 -34.71 24.28
N LEU A 74 -9.91 -34.22 25.27
CA LEU A 74 -9.57 -32.80 25.40
C LEU A 74 -8.19 -32.48 24.82
N VAL A 75 -7.25 -33.42 24.91
CA VAL A 75 -5.96 -33.34 24.24
C VAL A 75 -5.62 -34.67 23.60
N ALA A 76 -4.91 -34.64 22.46
CA ALA A 76 -4.40 -35.84 21.82
C ALA A 76 -2.89 -35.71 21.57
N ARG A 77 -2.18 -36.84 21.62
CA ARG A 77 -0.78 -36.90 21.21
C ARG A 77 -0.67 -36.50 19.75
N ALA A 78 0.14 -35.50 19.45
CA ALA A 78 0.45 -35.16 18.07
C ALA A 78 1.30 -36.32 17.50
N ARG A 79 0.77 -37.07 16.53
CA ARG A 79 1.46 -38.25 15.97
C ARG A 79 2.84 -37.86 15.43
N GLY A 80 3.88 -38.54 15.89
CA GLY A 80 5.20 -38.52 15.31
C GLY A 80 5.36 -39.61 14.25
N ASP A 81 5.22 -39.25 12.97
CA ASP A 81 5.89 -39.96 11.87
C ASP A 81 7.21 -39.26 11.56
N ALA A 82 8.09 -39.29 12.54
CA ALA A 82 9.46 -38.87 12.39
C ALA A 82 10.34 -39.82 13.20
N GLY A 83 11.01 -40.74 12.50
CA GLY A 83 12.25 -41.33 13.00
C GLY A 83 13.23 -40.23 13.41
N PRO A 84 14.40 -40.55 14.00
CA PRO A 84 15.29 -39.56 14.59
C PRO A 84 15.67 -38.49 13.54
N LEU A 85 14.95 -37.38 13.55
CA LEU A 85 15.24 -36.21 12.74
C LEU A 85 16.57 -35.69 13.26
N GLN A 86 17.61 -35.80 12.43
CA GLN A 86 18.61 -34.75 12.38
C GLN A 86 17.85 -33.44 12.44
N GLN A 87 18.11 -32.63 13.47
CA GLN A 87 17.52 -31.30 13.60
C GLN A 87 18.01 -30.47 12.42
N GLN A 88 17.35 -30.58 11.27
CA GLN A 88 17.39 -29.53 10.29
C GLN A 88 16.66 -28.34 10.93
N PRO A 89 17.27 -27.14 10.92
CA PRO A 89 16.62 -25.95 11.45
C PRO A 89 15.27 -25.79 10.76
N ARG A 90 14.22 -25.51 11.53
CA ARG A 90 12.90 -25.24 10.96
C ARG A 90 13.03 -23.98 10.11
N GLU A 91 13.03 -24.12 8.79
CA GLU A 91 12.90 -22.98 7.90
C GLU A 91 11.52 -22.35 8.14
N VAL A 92 11.52 -21.18 8.76
CA VAL A 92 10.32 -20.36 8.99
C VAL A 92 10.41 -19.12 8.11
N ARG A 93 9.35 -18.84 7.35
CA ARG A 93 9.18 -17.58 6.66
C ARG A 93 8.10 -16.77 7.35
N ILE A 94 8.25 -15.45 7.32
CA ILE A 94 7.24 -14.51 7.80
C ILE A 94 6.71 -13.77 6.58
N TRP A 95 5.40 -13.82 6.43
CA TRP A 95 4.63 -13.24 5.35
C TRP A 95 3.73 -12.13 5.91
N ALA A 96 3.42 -11.13 5.10
CA ALA A 96 2.62 -9.98 5.48
C ALA A 96 1.56 -9.67 4.42
N ILE A 97 0.37 -9.33 4.88
CA ILE A 97 -0.74 -8.85 4.06
C ILE A 97 -1.67 -7.97 4.87
N SER A 98 -2.27 -6.98 4.22
CA SER A 98 -3.36 -6.13 4.74
C SER A 98 -4.44 -5.98 3.68
N ASP A 99 -5.58 -5.40 4.05
CA ASP A 99 -6.58 -4.91 3.11
C ASP A 99 -7.07 -6.01 2.16
N ILE A 100 -7.36 -7.19 2.71
CA ILE A 100 -7.80 -8.33 1.90
C ILE A 100 -9.24 -8.12 1.43
N HIS A 101 -10.10 -7.43 2.18
CA HIS A 101 -11.48 -7.14 1.75
C HIS A 101 -12.24 -8.35 1.19
N THR A 102 -12.24 -9.44 1.94
CA THR A 102 -12.77 -10.76 1.53
C THR A 102 -14.28 -10.81 1.30
N ASP A 103 -15.03 -9.75 1.63
CA ASP A 103 -16.40 -9.58 1.14
C ASP A 103 -16.44 -9.50 -0.41
N LYS A 104 -15.31 -9.23 -1.06
CA LYS A 104 -15.13 -9.36 -2.50
C LYS A 104 -14.82 -10.82 -2.84
N ALA A 105 -15.68 -11.45 -3.64
CA ALA A 105 -15.54 -12.85 -4.03
C ALA A 105 -14.17 -13.20 -4.65
N GLU A 106 -13.59 -12.29 -5.43
CA GLU A 106 -12.25 -12.47 -6.00
C GLU A 106 -11.15 -12.52 -4.92
N ASN A 107 -11.25 -11.69 -3.89
CA ASN A 107 -10.27 -11.66 -2.79
C ASN A 107 -10.45 -12.86 -1.84
N MET A 108 -11.70 -13.30 -1.61
CA MET A 108 -11.95 -14.58 -0.94
C MET A 108 -11.34 -15.74 -1.73
N LYS A 109 -11.55 -15.76 -3.05
CA LYS A 109 -10.92 -16.76 -3.93
C LYS A 109 -9.38 -16.71 -3.85
N TRP A 110 -8.80 -15.52 -3.78
CA TRP A 110 -7.36 -15.35 -3.65
C TRP A 110 -6.80 -16.07 -2.41
N ILE A 111 -7.42 -15.91 -1.23
CA ILE A 111 -6.97 -16.63 -0.03
C ILE A 111 -7.30 -18.13 -0.09
N GLN A 112 -8.38 -18.54 -0.77
CA GLN A 112 -8.70 -19.95 -1.02
C GLN A 112 -7.66 -20.64 -1.90
N ASP A 113 -7.10 -19.93 -2.88
CA ASP A 113 -6.12 -20.49 -3.81
C ASP A 113 -4.71 -20.63 -3.21
N LEU A 114 -4.45 -20.04 -2.03
CA LEU A 114 -3.19 -20.24 -1.30
C LEU A 114 -3.04 -21.73 -0.90
N ALA A 115 -2.00 -22.38 -1.44
CA ALA A 115 -1.74 -23.78 -1.21
C ALA A 115 -1.29 -24.05 0.24
N PRO A 116 -2.04 -24.82 1.06
CA PRO A 116 -1.64 -25.06 2.45
C PRO A 116 -0.27 -25.73 2.57
N ALA A 117 0.08 -26.63 1.65
CA ALA A 117 1.39 -27.29 1.65
C ALA A 117 2.57 -26.31 1.56
N GLU A 118 2.35 -25.12 1.01
CA GLU A 118 3.38 -24.10 0.91
C GLU A 118 3.61 -23.36 2.23
N PHE A 119 2.55 -23.04 2.99
CA PHE A 119 2.65 -22.07 4.10
C PHE A 119 2.47 -22.68 5.50
N ARG A 120 2.21 -24.00 5.61
CA ARG A 120 1.86 -24.68 6.88
C ARG A 120 2.86 -24.50 8.03
N ASN A 121 4.13 -24.18 7.75
CA ASN A 121 5.16 -23.96 8.77
C ASN A 121 5.50 -22.48 8.98
N ASP A 122 4.86 -21.58 8.23
CA ASP A 122 5.17 -20.17 8.19
C ASP A 122 4.25 -19.34 9.08
N VAL A 123 4.65 -18.08 9.25
CA VAL A 123 3.91 -17.07 10.00
C VAL A 123 3.28 -16.09 9.02
N LEU A 124 2.00 -15.76 9.25
CA LEU A 124 1.32 -14.66 8.57
C LEU A 124 1.12 -13.49 9.52
N ILE A 125 1.48 -12.29 9.08
CA ILE A 125 1.07 -11.01 9.65
C ILE A 125 -0.12 -10.51 8.83
N LEU A 126 -1.26 -10.37 9.49
CA LEU A 126 -2.53 -9.90 8.93
C LEU A 126 -2.84 -8.52 9.50
N ALA A 127 -2.45 -7.47 8.77
CA ALA A 127 -2.47 -6.07 9.23
C ALA A 127 -3.80 -5.36 8.89
N GLY A 128 -4.91 -5.97 9.32
CA GLY A 128 -6.26 -5.38 9.28
C GLY A 128 -6.93 -5.36 7.90
N ASP A 129 -8.20 -4.93 7.94
CA ASP A 129 -9.12 -4.85 6.80
C ASP A 129 -9.28 -6.17 6.06
N VAL A 130 -9.70 -7.18 6.81
CA VAL A 130 -9.96 -8.50 6.27
C VAL A 130 -11.36 -8.56 5.70
N ALA A 131 -12.37 -8.03 6.42
CA ALA A 131 -13.76 -8.01 5.99
C ALA A 131 -14.62 -6.98 6.73
N ASN A 132 -15.70 -6.53 6.11
CA ASN A 132 -16.69 -5.62 6.69
C ASN A 132 -17.55 -6.32 7.76
N THR A 133 -17.95 -7.56 7.49
CA THR A 133 -18.90 -8.30 8.34
C THR A 133 -18.16 -9.26 9.27
N PHE A 134 -18.70 -9.45 10.47
CA PHE A 134 -18.07 -10.33 11.46
C PHE A 134 -18.04 -11.80 10.98
N GLU A 135 -19.06 -12.22 10.24
CA GLU A 135 -19.17 -13.58 9.69
C GLU A 135 -18.07 -13.86 8.66
N VAL A 136 -17.88 -12.96 7.68
CA VAL A 136 -16.85 -13.11 6.65
C VAL A 136 -15.45 -12.97 7.24
N LEU A 137 -15.28 -12.10 8.25
CA LEU A 137 -14.02 -11.98 8.99
C LEU A 137 -13.64 -13.32 9.64
N LYS A 138 -14.58 -13.97 10.34
CA LYS A 138 -14.35 -15.28 10.97
C LYS A 138 -13.98 -16.35 9.95
N GLU A 139 -14.72 -16.44 8.84
CA GLU A 139 -14.44 -17.39 7.76
C GLU A 139 -13.00 -17.21 7.23
N SER A 140 -12.63 -15.96 6.95
CA SER A 140 -11.32 -15.62 6.38
C SER A 140 -10.17 -15.92 7.35
N ILE A 141 -10.33 -15.56 8.62
CA ILE A 141 -9.33 -15.85 9.66
C ILE A 141 -9.13 -17.35 9.83
N LEU A 142 -10.20 -18.15 9.87
CA LEU A 142 -10.10 -19.60 9.98
C LEU A 142 -9.40 -20.21 8.76
N LEU A 143 -9.76 -19.75 7.56
CA LEU A 143 -9.14 -20.22 6.32
C LEU A 143 -7.64 -19.92 6.27
N LEU A 144 -7.23 -18.72 6.66
CA LEU A 144 -5.82 -18.34 6.76
C LEU A 144 -5.11 -19.13 7.86
N ARG A 145 -5.76 -19.38 8.99
CA ARG A 145 -5.22 -20.21 10.08
C ARG A 145 -4.99 -21.67 9.67
N GLU A 146 -5.81 -22.21 8.76
CA GLU A 146 -5.59 -23.55 8.19
C GLU A 146 -4.41 -23.61 7.23
N ARG A 147 -4.03 -22.47 6.63
CA ARG A 147 -2.93 -22.36 5.65
C ARG A 147 -1.60 -22.07 6.27
N PHE A 148 -1.57 -21.22 7.29
CA PHE A 148 -0.35 -20.78 7.97
C PHE A 148 -0.18 -21.48 9.32
N GLY A 149 1.06 -21.75 9.69
CA GLY A 149 1.39 -22.35 10.98
C GLY A 149 0.99 -21.45 12.15
N ARG A 150 1.19 -20.14 12.00
CA ARG A 150 0.80 -19.09 12.95
C ARG A 150 0.26 -17.88 12.21
N VAL A 151 -0.72 -17.20 12.81
CA VAL A 151 -1.30 -15.96 12.27
C VAL A 151 -1.31 -14.91 13.36
N PHE A 152 -0.68 -13.77 13.09
CA PHE A 152 -0.77 -12.56 13.89
C PHE A 152 -1.75 -11.60 13.24
N PHE A 153 -2.63 -10.98 14.03
CA PHE A 153 -3.69 -10.12 13.52
C PHE A 153 -3.86 -8.86 14.36
N CYS A 154 -4.14 -7.74 13.68
CA CYS A 154 -4.73 -6.55 14.29
C CYS A 154 -5.93 -6.12 13.43
N PRO A 155 -7.06 -5.71 14.04
CA PRO A 155 -8.22 -5.27 13.28
C PRO A 155 -7.97 -3.91 12.60
N GLY A 156 -8.52 -3.76 11.40
CA GLY A 156 -8.62 -2.50 10.68
C GLY A 156 -9.97 -1.80 10.86
N ASN A 157 -10.24 -0.78 10.04
CA ASN A 157 -11.49 -0.04 10.14
C ASN A 157 -12.68 -0.84 9.60
N HIS A 158 -12.53 -1.53 8.47
CA HIS A 158 -13.58 -2.38 7.90
C HIS A 158 -13.99 -3.49 8.87
N ASP A 159 -13.02 -4.07 9.57
CA ASP A 159 -13.27 -5.11 10.57
C ASP A 159 -14.17 -4.59 11.71
N LEU A 160 -14.16 -3.28 11.99
CA LEU A 160 -14.96 -2.62 13.04
C LEU A 160 -16.22 -1.91 12.54
N TRP A 161 -16.46 -1.89 11.23
CA TRP A 161 -17.72 -1.36 10.68
C TRP A 161 -18.93 -2.15 11.18
N MET A 162 -20.05 -1.47 11.33
CA MET A 162 -21.27 -2.01 11.93
C MET A 162 -22.11 -2.88 10.98
N GLN A 163 -21.61 -3.13 9.77
CA GLN A 163 -22.32 -3.90 8.75
C GLN A 163 -22.60 -5.32 9.26
N GLY A 164 -23.89 -5.66 9.38
CA GLY A 164 -24.35 -6.97 9.86
C GLY A 164 -24.21 -7.21 11.37
N TRP A 165 -23.50 -6.35 12.10
CA TRP A 165 -23.28 -6.50 13.54
C TRP A 165 -24.51 -6.09 14.36
N LYS A 166 -24.93 -6.98 15.27
CA LYS A 166 -26.09 -6.76 16.17
C LYS A 166 -25.72 -6.81 17.66
N GLY A 167 -24.46 -7.08 17.98
CA GLY A 167 -24.00 -7.40 19.33
C GLY A 167 -23.63 -6.20 20.20
N GLY A 168 -24.00 -4.98 19.83
CA GLY A 168 -23.62 -3.77 20.56
C GLY A 168 -23.03 -2.72 19.63
N ASP A 169 -22.00 -2.01 20.05
CA ASP A 169 -21.28 -0.99 19.28
C ASP A 169 -19.95 -1.51 18.67
N SER A 170 -19.14 -0.62 18.08
CA SER A 170 -17.84 -0.97 17.47
C SER A 170 -16.80 -1.42 18.51
N MET A 171 -16.88 -0.96 19.77
CA MET A 171 -16.04 -1.46 20.87
C MET A 171 -16.47 -2.87 21.27
N ASP A 172 -17.78 -3.14 21.32
CA ASP A 172 -18.29 -4.51 21.55
C ASP A 172 -17.86 -5.46 20.42
N LYS A 173 -17.93 -5.00 19.16
CA LYS A 173 -17.45 -5.78 18.00
C LYS A 173 -15.95 -6.06 18.10
N LEU A 174 -15.15 -5.07 18.46
CA LEU A 174 -13.71 -5.22 18.68
C LEU A 174 -13.42 -6.31 19.73
N HIS A 175 -14.06 -6.25 20.89
CA HIS A 175 -13.89 -7.28 21.91
C HIS A 175 -14.29 -8.68 21.41
N ALA A 176 -15.42 -8.80 20.70
CA ALA A 176 -15.86 -10.07 20.12
C ALA A 176 -14.86 -10.64 19.09
N ILE A 177 -14.24 -9.77 18.28
CA ILE A 177 -13.17 -10.15 17.33
C ILE A 177 -11.94 -10.66 18.08
N LEU A 178 -11.51 -9.95 19.12
CA LEU A 178 -10.33 -10.32 19.91
C LEU A 178 -10.56 -11.64 20.67
N ASP A 179 -11.76 -11.85 21.21
CA ASP A 179 -12.16 -13.11 21.86
C ASP A 179 -12.21 -14.27 20.86
N PHE A 180 -12.74 -14.03 19.66
CA PHE A 180 -12.71 -15.00 18.57
C PHE A 180 -11.26 -15.37 18.20
N CYS A 181 -10.39 -14.38 18.05
CA CYS A 181 -8.97 -14.60 17.76
C CYS A 181 -8.29 -15.43 18.87
N LYS A 182 -8.55 -15.12 20.14
CA LYS A 182 -8.04 -15.88 21.29
C LYS A 182 -8.51 -17.34 21.25
N LEU A 183 -9.77 -17.57 20.88
CA LEU A 183 -10.38 -18.89 20.81
C LEU A 183 -9.77 -19.77 19.70
N HIS A 184 -9.37 -19.15 18.58
CA HIS A 184 -8.93 -19.84 17.37
C HIS A 184 -7.42 -19.75 17.11
N ASP A 185 -6.63 -19.52 18.16
CA ASP A 185 -5.16 -19.49 18.07
C ASP A 185 -4.63 -18.47 17.04
N ILE A 186 -5.21 -17.27 17.09
CA ILE A 186 -4.77 -16.09 16.34
C ILE A 186 -4.14 -15.11 17.33
N GLU A 187 -2.91 -14.72 17.04
CA GLU A 187 -2.10 -13.89 17.94
C GLU A 187 -2.43 -12.41 17.73
N THR A 188 -2.96 -11.78 18.77
CA THR A 188 -3.33 -10.34 18.77
C THR A 188 -2.55 -9.57 19.84
N THR A 189 -1.46 -10.16 20.33
CA THR A 189 -0.50 -9.61 21.30
C THR A 189 0.91 -10.03 20.87
N ALA A 190 1.95 -9.48 21.53
CA ALA A 190 3.34 -9.77 21.18
C ALA A 190 3.67 -11.28 21.27
N GLY A 191 4.45 -11.78 20.30
CA GLY A 191 4.81 -13.19 20.21
C GLY A 191 6.21 -13.39 19.64
N VAL A 192 6.89 -14.45 20.11
CA VAL A 192 8.26 -14.77 19.70
C VAL A 192 8.24 -15.80 18.57
N ILE A 193 9.02 -15.55 17.52
CA ILE A 193 9.34 -16.50 16.47
C ILE A 193 10.78 -16.96 16.63
N ASP A 194 10.96 -18.25 16.93
CA ASP A 194 12.27 -18.89 16.90
C ASP A 194 12.46 -19.55 15.52
N THR A 195 13.40 -19.01 14.75
CA THR A 195 13.76 -19.50 13.42
C THR A 195 14.85 -20.57 13.46
N GLY A 196 15.27 -20.99 14.65
CA GLY A 196 16.41 -21.87 14.90
C GLY A 196 17.76 -21.16 14.82
N GLN A 197 17.87 -20.08 14.04
CA GLN A 197 19.08 -19.25 13.94
C GLN A 197 18.93 -17.90 14.65
N LYS A 198 17.73 -17.32 14.58
CA LYS A 198 17.40 -16.00 15.13
C LYS A 198 16.06 -16.05 15.87
N ARG A 199 15.95 -15.23 16.91
CA ARG A 199 14.72 -15.01 17.67
C ARG A 199 14.17 -13.64 17.30
N LEU A 200 12.98 -13.63 16.70
CA LEU A 200 12.30 -12.42 16.27
C LEU A 200 11.11 -12.16 17.19
N LEU A 201 10.88 -10.90 17.53
CA LEU A 201 9.69 -10.48 18.26
C LEU A 201 8.69 -9.86 17.30
N ILE A 202 7.47 -10.41 17.22
CA ILE A 202 6.36 -9.83 16.47
C ILE A 202 5.44 -9.08 17.43
N VAL A 203 5.07 -7.84 17.10
CA VAL A 203 4.24 -6.97 17.95
C VAL A 203 3.06 -6.37 17.16
N PRO A 204 1.84 -6.95 17.27
CA PRO A 204 0.62 -6.31 16.77
C PRO A 204 0.27 -5.06 17.59
N LEU A 205 -0.20 -4.02 16.93
CA LEU A 205 -0.68 -2.77 17.54
C LEU A 205 -2.12 -2.49 17.11
N ILE A 206 -3.04 -2.50 18.09
CA ILE A 206 -4.40 -2.02 17.90
C ILE A 206 -4.35 -0.50 17.86
N SER A 207 -4.98 0.11 16.85
CA SER A 207 -4.93 1.55 16.64
C SER A 207 -6.19 2.03 15.93
N TRP A 208 -6.39 3.34 15.96
CA TRP A 208 -7.38 4.07 15.17
C TRP A 208 -6.80 5.39 14.68
N HIS A 209 -7.55 6.11 13.86
CA HIS A 209 -7.18 7.43 13.36
C HIS A 209 -7.76 8.59 14.20
N HIS A 210 -7.15 9.77 14.14
CA HIS A 210 -7.79 11.02 14.58
C HIS A 210 -7.36 12.22 13.73
N PRO A 211 -8.22 13.23 13.52
CA PRO A 211 -7.96 14.31 12.56
C PRO A 211 -6.84 15.26 12.98
N GLN A 212 -6.54 15.39 14.28
CA GLN A 212 -5.45 16.24 14.79
C GLN A 212 -4.05 15.67 14.52
N TRP A 213 -3.95 14.44 14.00
CA TRP A 213 -2.67 13.84 13.60
C TRP A 213 -2.10 14.49 12.34
N ASP A 214 -2.98 14.99 11.46
CA ASP A 214 -2.59 15.76 10.30
C ASP A 214 -2.07 17.15 10.71
N THR A 215 -0.76 17.30 10.70
CA THR A 215 -0.05 18.56 11.01
C THR A 215 0.41 19.30 9.76
N GLU A 216 0.04 18.81 8.57
CA GLU A 216 0.46 19.40 7.31
C GLU A 216 -0.38 20.61 6.91
N PRO A 217 0.19 21.56 6.16
CA PRO A 217 -0.55 22.72 5.68
C PRO A 217 -1.84 22.33 4.92
N GLU A 218 -2.87 23.15 5.05
CA GLU A 218 -4.12 22.98 4.30
C GLU A 218 -3.97 23.42 2.84
N LEU A 219 -4.83 22.87 1.97
CA LEU A 219 -4.91 23.25 0.56
C LEU A 219 -5.75 24.54 0.39
N GLU A 220 -5.31 25.63 0.99
CA GLU A 220 -6.07 26.90 1.04
C GLU A 220 -6.36 27.50 -0.35
N GLU A 221 -5.51 27.22 -1.33
CA GLU A 221 -5.65 27.71 -2.72
C GLU A 221 -6.58 26.85 -3.59
N TRP A 222 -7.22 25.82 -3.03
CA TRP A 222 -8.06 24.87 -3.75
C TRP A 222 -9.54 25.08 -3.41
N SER A 223 -10.41 24.87 -4.40
CA SER A 223 -11.86 24.90 -4.19
C SER A 223 -12.44 23.49 -4.04
N ASN A 224 -13.55 23.37 -3.29
CA ASN A 224 -14.31 22.12 -3.10
C ASN A 224 -13.56 20.96 -2.43
N VAL A 225 -12.56 21.22 -1.58
CA VAL A 225 -11.93 20.18 -0.76
C VAL A 225 -12.94 19.73 0.32
N PRO A 226 -13.40 18.47 0.31
CA PRO A 226 -14.37 17.98 1.30
C PRO A 226 -13.71 17.70 2.65
N THR A 227 -14.50 17.66 3.71
CA THR A 227 -14.01 17.27 5.05
C THR A 227 -13.96 15.75 5.18
N ALA A 228 -13.13 15.23 6.08
CA ALA A 228 -12.97 13.79 6.27
C ALA A 228 -14.29 13.12 6.71
N GLU A 229 -15.08 13.79 7.54
CA GLU A 229 -16.39 13.34 8.03
C GLU A 229 -17.42 13.13 6.91
N LYS A 230 -17.19 13.73 5.73
CA LYS A 230 -18.07 13.59 4.56
C LYS A 230 -17.58 12.55 3.56
N THR A 231 -16.33 12.12 3.65
CA THR A 231 -15.70 11.27 2.63
C THR A 231 -15.21 9.93 3.15
N VAL A 232 -14.85 9.84 4.42
CA VAL A 232 -14.31 8.62 5.02
C VAL A 232 -15.42 7.86 5.70
N ALA A 233 -15.64 6.63 5.23
CA ALA A 233 -16.77 5.82 5.66
C ALA A 233 -16.80 5.53 7.16
N ASP A 234 -15.64 5.51 7.81
CA ASP A 234 -15.49 5.27 9.24
C ASP A 234 -16.43 6.13 10.09
N TYR A 235 -16.63 7.40 9.69
CA TYR A 235 -17.47 8.35 10.42
C TYR A 235 -18.94 7.95 10.51
N TRP A 236 -19.45 7.16 9.57
CA TRP A 236 -20.84 6.73 9.53
C TRP A 236 -21.01 5.20 9.51
N ALA A 237 -19.94 4.45 9.29
CA ALA A 237 -19.92 3.00 9.31
C ALA A 237 -19.60 2.44 10.70
N THR A 238 -19.01 3.23 11.60
CA THR A 238 -18.75 2.84 12.99
C THR A 238 -19.74 3.47 13.96
N ARG A 239 -19.83 2.90 15.17
CA ARG A 239 -20.60 3.45 16.28
C ARG A 239 -19.81 3.25 17.55
N TRP A 240 -19.55 4.31 18.30
CA TRP A 240 -18.71 4.24 19.51
C TRP A 240 -19.53 4.53 20.77
N PRO A 241 -19.21 3.90 21.92
CA PRO A 241 -19.89 4.17 23.18
C PRO A 241 -19.55 5.57 23.66
N GLN A 242 -20.51 6.25 24.30
CA GLN A 242 -20.22 7.50 25.00
C GLN A 242 -19.25 7.28 26.16
N PRO A 243 -18.27 8.18 26.39
CA PRO A 243 -18.08 9.50 25.77
C PRO A 243 -17.09 9.51 24.58
N LEU A 244 -16.92 8.41 23.85
CA LEU A 244 -15.94 8.35 22.76
C LEU A 244 -16.49 8.95 21.45
N HIS A 245 -15.65 9.76 20.81
CA HIS A 245 -15.91 10.46 19.56
C HIS A 245 -14.70 10.34 18.61
N MET A 246 -14.96 10.28 17.30
CA MET A 246 -13.89 10.19 16.30
C MET A 246 -13.24 11.55 16.04
N GLU A 247 -14.01 12.61 16.22
CA GLU A 247 -13.64 13.99 15.91
C GLU A 247 -12.59 14.57 16.87
N ASP A 248 -12.55 14.10 18.12
CA ASP A 248 -11.66 14.62 19.17
C ASP A 248 -10.48 13.69 19.51
N GLY A 249 -10.38 12.55 18.82
CA GLY A 249 -9.33 11.56 19.02
C GLY A 249 -9.49 10.68 20.27
N SER A 250 -10.61 10.77 20.99
CA SER A 250 -10.88 9.91 22.15
C SER A 250 -11.04 8.44 21.77
N VAL A 251 -11.63 8.13 20.60
CA VAL A 251 -11.65 6.75 20.06
C VAL A 251 -10.24 6.22 19.84
N ALA A 252 -9.37 6.98 19.16
CA ALA A 252 -8.01 6.55 18.88
C ALA A 252 -7.19 6.32 20.16
N ARG A 253 -7.37 7.19 21.15
CA ARG A 253 -6.76 7.01 22.47
C ARG A 253 -7.27 5.74 23.16
N ALA A 254 -8.59 5.52 23.16
CA ALA A 254 -9.19 4.36 23.81
C ALA A 254 -8.70 3.03 23.20
N LEU A 255 -8.54 2.99 21.87
CA LEU A 255 -7.99 1.83 21.17
C LEU A 255 -6.50 1.64 21.45
N ASP A 256 -5.71 2.72 21.48
CA ASP A 256 -4.29 2.64 21.82
C ASP A 256 -4.05 2.07 23.23
N GLU A 257 -4.85 2.50 24.22
CA GLU A 257 -4.75 2.02 25.61
C GLU A 257 -4.98 0.50 25.74
N LEU A 258 -5.64 -0.14 24.78
CA LEU A 258 -5.81 -1.60 24.78
C LEU A 258 -4.49 -2.35 24.60
N ASN A 259 -3.49 -1.74 23.95
CA ASN A 259 -2.16 -2.33 23.79
C ASN A 259 -1.47 -2.56 25.15
N ASP A 260 -1.76 -1.70 26.14
CA ASP A 260 -1.27 -1.89 27.51
C ASP A 260 -2.18 -2.83 28.31
N LYS A 261 -3.51 -2.62 28.25
CA LYS A 261 -4.49 -3.38 29.06
C LYS A 261 -4.52 -4.87 28.73
N ARG A 262 -4.34 -5.24 27.46
CA ARG A 262 -4.33 -6.64 27.01
C ARG A 262 -2.99 -7.34 27.27
N GLY A 263 -1.99 -6.59 27.74
CA GLY A 263 -0.65 -7.07 28.03
C GLY A 263 0.22 -7.23 26.79
N GLY A 264 1.53 -7.31 27.01
CA GLY A 264 2.51 -7.60 25.97
C GLY A 264 3.22 -6.38 25.40
N PHE A 265 2.62 -5.20 25.32
CA PHE A 265 3.34 -4.02 24.78
C PHE A 265 4.48 -3.56 25.70
N ALA A 266 4.19 -3.30 26.98
CA ALA A 266 5.21 -2.86 27.94
C ALA A 266 6.34 -3.89 28.09
N GLU A 267 6.01 -5.19 28.05
CA GLU A 267 6.99 -6.27 28.04
C GLU A 267 7.79 -6.30 26.73
N ALA A 268 7.14 -6.13 25.58
CA ALA A 268 7.81 -6.06 24.28
C ALA A 268 8.83 -4.91 24.26
N VAL A 269 8.47 -3.73 24.76
CA VAL A 269 9.39 -2.59 24.85
C VAL A 269 10.56 -2.87 25.78
N SER A 270 10.33 -3.48 26.94
CA SER A 270 11.41 -3.75 27.90
C SER A 270 12.36 -4.87 27.47
N ARG A 271 11.88 -5.80 26.65
CA ARG A 271 12.63 -7.00 26.22
C ARG A 271 13.07 -6.97 24.77
N LYS A 272 12.73 -5.95 23.99
CA LYS A 272 13.01 -5.88 22.54
C LYS A 272 14.49 -6.12 22.19
N ASP A 273 15.40 -5.70 23.06
CA ASP A 273 16.85 -5.83 22.84
C ASP A 273 17.37 -7.26 23.17
N GLU A 274 16.52 -8.17 23.66
CA GLU A 274 16.81 -9.61 23.81
C GLU A 274 16.64 -10.40 22.49
N PHE A 275 16.10 -9.76 21.44
CA PHE A 275 15.75 -10.38 20.18
C PHE A 275 16.65 -9.86 19.05
N ASP A 276 16.86 -10.69 18.03
CA ASP A 276 17.67 -10.32 16.86
C ASP A 276 17.01 -9.22 16.02
N ALA A 277 15.68 -9.14 16.05
CA ALA A 277 14.90 -8.09 15.43
C ALA A 277 13.49 -8.00 16.01
N VAL A 278 12.88 -6.82 15.85
CA VAL A 278 11.47 -6.58 16.13
C VAL A 278 10.73 -6.31 14.84
N ILE A 279 9.66 -7.05 14.61
CA ILE A 279 8.68 -6.77 13.56
C ILE A 279 7.42 -6.29 14.26
N SER A 280 6.99 -5.07 14.02
CA SER A 280 5.70 -4.59 14.52
C SER A 280 4.73 -4.37 13.38
N PHE A 281 3.44 -4.29 13.67
CA PHE A 281 2.46 -3.96 12.65
C PHE A 281 1.21 -3.33 13.22
N SER A 282 0.59 -2.46 12.44
CA SER A 282 -0.71 -1.84 12.70
C SER A 282 -1.52 -1.84 11.42
N HIS A 283 -2.83 -1.66 11.50
CA HIS A 283 -3.60 -1.42 10.29
C HIS A 283 -3.38 0.02 9.77
N PHE A 284 -3.57 0.99 10.66
CA PHE A 284 -3.40 2.41 10.37
C PHE A 284 -1.94 2.81 10.14
N VAL A 285 -1.76 3.96 9.49
CA VAL A 285 -0.46 4.49 9.11
C VAL A 285 0.31 4.98 10.34
N PRO A 286 1.55 4.51 10.55
CA PRO A 286 2.30 4.77 11.78
C PRO A 286 3.05 6.11 11.79
N GLN A 287 3.26 6.73 10.64
CA GLN A 287 3.96 8.02 10.50
C GLN A 287 3.38 8.83 9.34
N LEU A 288 3.36 10.15 9.50
CA LEU A 288 2.74 11.05 8.52
C LEU A 288 3.50 11.05 7.17
N GLU A 289 4.81 10.82 7.21
CA GLU A 289 5.68 10.69 6.04
C GLU A 289 5.34 9.51 5.13
N LEU A 290 4.55 8.55 5.61
CA LEU A 290 4.04 7.40 4.85
C LEU A 290 2.68 7.68 4.21
N VAL A 291 2.16 8.89 4.33
CA VAL A 291 0.99 9.35 3.59
C VAL A 291 1.47 10.26 2.47
N PRO A 292 1.03 10.08 1.21
CA PRO A 292 1.33 11.05 0.17
C PRO A 292 0.89 12.46 0.55
N GLU A 293 1.54 13.49 0.01
CA GLU A 293 1.13 14.87 0.26
C GLU A 293 -0.33 15.07 -0.18
N LYS A 294 -1.10 15.88 0.57
CA LYS A 294 -2.53 16.14 0.31
C LYS A 294 -2.87 16.44 -1.15
N ARG A 295 -1.96 17.13 -1.85
CA ARG A 295 -2.11 17.47 -3.28
C ARG A 295 -2.21 16.25 -4.20
N TYR A 296 -1.76 15.08 -3.79
CA TYR A 296 -1.82 13.84 -4.57
C TYR A 296 -3.01 12.95 -4.18
N LEU A 297 -3.77 13.32 -3.15
CA LEU A 297 -4.79 12.47 -2.56
C LEU A 297 -6.17 12.80 -3.11
N ILE A 298 -6.98 11.75 -3.30
CA ILE A 298 -8.39 11.84 -3.65
C ILE A 298 -9.15 10.87 -2.72
N PRO A 299 -9.85 11.36 -1.68
CA PRO A 299 -10.01 12.76 -1.31
C PRO A 299 -8.76 13.36 -0.63
N ALA A 300 -8.50 14.66 -0.82
CA ALA A 300 -7.33 15.34 -0.23
C ALA A 300 -7.31 15.36 1.31
N CYS A 301 -8.47 15.25 1.95
CA CYS A 301 -8.62 15.18 3.40
C CYS A 301 -8.27 13.81 4.01
N LEU A 302 -7.92 12.81 3.18
CA LEU A 302 -7.62 11.45 3.63
C LEU A 302 -6.55 11.43 4.75
N THR A 303 -5.55 12.31 4.70
CA THR A 303 -4.51 12.42 5.74
C THR A 303 -5.08 12.57 7.18
N LYS A 304 -6.28 13.14 7.33
CA LYS A 304 -6.96 13.31 8.63
C LYS A 304 -7.60 12.02 9.17
N ALA A 305 -7.60 10.94 8.40
CA ALA A 305 -8.32 9.72 8.76
C ALA A 305 -7.50 8.44 8.62
N VAL A 306 -6.17 8.53 8.54
CA VAL A 306 -5.33 7.35 8.26
C VAL A 306 -4.36 6.96 9.36
N GLY A 307 -4.23 7.76 10.44
CA GLY A 307 -3.28 7.49 11.51
C GLY A 307 -3.53 8.31 12.78
N SER A 308 -2.69 8.09 13.79
CA SER A 308 -2.77 8.78 15.08
C SER A 308 -1.40 9.07 15.68
N SER A 309 -1.35 10.15 16.45
CA SER A 309 -0.19 10.49 17.28
C SER A 309 0.15 9.39 18.28
N TYR A 310 -0.85 8.73 18.85
CA TYR A 310 -0.68 7.61 19.80
C TYR A 310 0.04 6.42 19.15
N LEU A 311 -0.40 5.99 17.95
CA LEU A 311 0.27 4.93 17.21
C LEU A 311 1.72 5.31 16.86
N GLN A 312 1.91 6.55 16.40
CA GLN A 312 3.24 7.07 16.07
C GLN A 312 4.20 6.98 17.26
N GLU A 313 3.73 7.32 18.47
CA GLU A 313 4.51 7.19 19.71
C GLU A 313 4.84 5.72 20.03
N ARG A 314 3.89 4.79 19.88
CA ARG A 314 4.12 3.34 20.08
C ARG A 314 5.23 2.80 19.18
N VAL A 315 5.18 3.15 17.89
CA VAL A 315 6.18 2.71 16.92
C VAL A 315 7.53 3.35 17.21
N ALA A 316 7.56 4.62 17.62
CA ALA A 316 8.78 5.31 18.03
C ALA A 316 9.41 4.71 19.30
N MET A 317 8.61 4.19 20.23
CA MET A 317 9.10 3.46 21.42
C MET A 317 9.68 2.10 21.07
N LEU A 318 9.03 1.35 20.18
CA LEU A 318 9.51 0.03 19.75
C LEU A 318 10.78 0.13 18.91
N LYS A 319 10.89 1.15 18.05
CA LYS A 319 11.95 1.27 17.01
C LYS A 319 12.14 -0.06 16.26
N PRO A 320 11.07 -0.59 15.64
CA PRO A 320 11.11 -1.91 15.05
C PRO A 320 12.08 -1.95 13.86
N THR A 321 12.66 -3.11 13.59
CA THR A 321 13.44 -3.31 12.37
C THR A 321 12.55 -3.21 11.14
N VAL A 322 11.34 -3.78 11.23
CA VAL A 322 10.29 -3.67 10.21
C VAL A 322 8.97 -3.31 10.86
N HIS A 323 8.25 -2.35 10.28
CA HIS A 323 6.86 -2.07 10.59
C HIS A 323 5.98 -2.33 9.37
N VAL A 324 5.06 -3.28 9.49
CA VAL A 324 4.07 -3.61 8.45
C VAL A 324 2.78 -2.81 8.71
N PHE A 325 2.17 -2.24 7.67
CA PHE A 325 0.89 -1.53 7.79
C PHE A 325 0.00 -1.67 6.57
N GLY A 326 -1.22 -1.10 6.62
CA GLY A 326 -2.25 -1.18 5.58
C GLY A 326 -3.03 0.13 5.41
N HIS A 327 -4.34 0.01 5.22
CA HIS A 327 -5.37 1.07 5.25
C HIS A 327 -5.44 1.98 4.01
N THR A 328 -4.32 2.56 3.60
CA THR A 328 -4.35 3.59 2.54
C THR A 328 -4.25 3.03 1.12
N HIS A 329 -3.94 1.74 1.01
CA HIS A 329 -3.63 1.03 -0.24
C HIS A 329 -2.46 1.64 -1.06
N PHE A 330 -1.67 2.54 -0.48
CA PHE A 330 -0.44 3.06 -1.10
C PHE A 330 0.69 2.03 -0.96
N GLY A 331 1.28 1.56 -2.06
CA GLY A 331 2.43 0.66 -1.93
C GLY A 331 3.63 1.38 -1.31
N TYR A 332 4.19 0.83 -0.22
CA TYR A 332 5.40 1.33 0.45
C TYR A 332 6.38 0.20 0.80
N ASP A 333 7.67 0.46 0.59
CA ASP A 333 8.82 -0.21 1.19
C ASP A 333 9.97 0.81 1.25
N ILE A 334 10.04 1.51 2.38
CA ILE A 334 10.95 2.65 2.57
C ILE A 334 11.53 2.63 3.98
N ASP A 335 12.78 3.08 4.12
CA ASP A 335 13.41 3.27 5.42
C ASP A 335 13.20 4.70 5.91
N ILE A 336 12.64 4.83 7.11
CA ILE A 336 12.50 6.11 7.80
C ILE A 336 13.08 5.94 9.20
N SER A 337 14.10 6.75 9.53
CA SER A 337 14.73 6.77 10.86
C SER A 337 15.19 5.40 11.37
N GLY A 338 15.67 4.52 10.47
CA GLY A 338 16.20 3.19 10.80
C GLY A 338 15.16 2.07 10.85
N THR A 339 13.87 2.37 10.64
CA THR A 339 12.79 1.39 10.51
C THR A 339 12.44 1.20 9.03
N ARG A 340 12.37 -0.06 8.56
CA ARG A 340 11.76 -0.40 7.26
C ARG A 340 10.24 -0.42 7.41
N TYR A 341 9.54 0.45 6.70
CA TYR A 341 8.09 0.48 6.65
C TYR A 341 7.59 -0.22 5.38
N VAL A 342 6.70 -1.21 5.53
CA VAL A 342 6.16 -2.00 4.42
C VAL A 342 4.64 -1.95 4.44
N GLN A 343 4.03 -1.54 3.34
CA GLN A 343 2.58 -1.62 3.15
C GLN A 343 2.24 -2.71 2.13
N ALA A 344 1.61 -3.79 2.62
CA ALA A 344 1.35 -5.00 1.85
C ALA A 344 -0.16 -5.19 1.58
N ALA A 345 -0.80 -4.17 1.02
CA ALA A 345 -2.23 -4.16 0.75
C ALA A 345 -2.60 -5.01 -0.48
N LEU A 346 -3.57 -5.92 -0.33
CA LEU A 346 -4.17 -6.62 -1.48
C LEU A 346 -5.16 -5.71 -2.24
N ALA A 347 -5.81 -4.79 -1.52
CA ALA A 347 -6.83 -3.87 -1.99
C ALA A 347 -8.06 -4.57 -2.61
N THR A 348 -9.07 -3.80 -3.00
CA THR A 348 -10.24 -4.34 -3.70
C THR A 348 -9.90 -4.67 -5.17
N PRO A 349 -10.64 -5.60 -5.81
CA PRO A 349 -10.46 -5.87 -7.24
C PRO A 349 -10.64 -4.63 -8.12
N GLN A 350 -11.54 -3.73 -7.74
CA GLN A 350 -11.76 -2.47 -8.46
C GLN A 350 -10.52 -1.58 -8.43
N GLU A 351 -9.89 -1.44 -7.25
CA GLU A 351 -8.66 -0.66 -7.09
C GLU A 351 -7.49 -1.28 -7.85
N ARG A 352 -7.35 -2.62 -7.81
CA ARG A 352 -6.34 -3.33 -8.62
C ARG A 352 -6.58 -3.17 -10.12
N ALA A 353 -7.84 -3.20 -10.56
CA ALA A 353 -8.21 -3.10 -11.97
C ALA A 353 -8.12 -1.66 -12.51
N PHE A 354 -8.30 -0.64 -11.66
CA PHE A 354 -8.13 0.76 -12.06
C PHE A 354 -6.66 1.16 -12.20
N GLY A 355 -5.71 0.29 -11.77
CA GLY A 355 -4.28 0.33 -12.07
C GLY A 355 -3.68 1.73 -12.20
N GLY A 356 -4.00 2.58 -11.22
CA GLY A 356 -3.83 4.03 -11.25
C GLY A 356 -3.05 4.54 -10.05
N SER A 357 -2.13 5.49 -10.27
CA SER A 357 -1.34 6.38 -9.36
C SER A 357 -1.65 6.57 -7.86
N ILE A 358 -2.79 6.11 -7.33
CA ILE A 358 -3.13 6.05 -5.90
C ILE A 358 -2.81 4.65 -5.35
N VAL A 359 -2.65 3.63 -6.19
CA VAL A 359 -2.27 2.29 -5.78
C VAL A 359 -1.00 1.94 -6.53
N ALA A 360 0.13 2.40 -6.00
CA ALA A 360 1.44 2.02 -6.53
C ALA A 360 1.72 0.54 -6.21
N LEU A 361 1.01 -0.36 -6.87
CA LEU A 361 1.19 -1.79 -6.71
C LEU A 361 2.53 -2.16 -7.34
N GLY A 362 3.42 -2.67 -6.50
CA GLY A 362 4.68 -3.24 -6.88
C GLY A 362 4.51 -4.58 -7.55
N THR A 363 5.42 -5.52 -7.27
CA THR A 363 5.29 -6.91 -7.76
C THR A 363 4.11 -7.65 -7.11
N PHE A 364 3.67 -7.22 -5.94
CA PHE A 364 2.50 -7.71 -5.22
C PHE A 364 1.34 -6.71 -5.29
N PRO A 365 0.08 -7.14 -5.44
CA PRO A 365 -0.38 -8.50 -5.77
C PRO A 365 -0.43 -8.75 -7.29
N VAL A 366 0.00 -7.80 -8.13
CA VAL A 366 -0.25 -7.80 -9.58
C VAL A 366 0.62 -8.82 -10.32
N LEU A 367 1.87 -9.02 -9.90
CA LEU A 367 2.81 -9.98 -10.49
C LEU A 367 2.97 -11.25 -9.63
N GLU A 368 2.72 -11.15 -8.32
CA GLU A 368 2.88 -12.22 -7.34
C GLU A 368 1.56 -12.55 -6.64
N ALA A 369 1.08 -13.79 -6.84
CA ALA A 369 -0.15 -14.30 -6.22
C ALA A 369 0.05 -14.84 -4.78
N LYS A 370 1.00 -14.29 -4.03
CA LYS A 370 1.35 -14.71 -2.67
C LYS A 370 1.51 -13.49 -1.77
N PRO A 371 1.31 -13.58 -0.45
CA PRO A 371 1.56 -12.46 0.45
C PRO A 371 2.99 -11.92 0.33
N CYS A 372 3.24 -10.71 0.83
CA CYS A 372 4.58 -10.12 0.82
C CYS A 372 5.49 -10.86 1.81
N LYS A 373 6.63 -11.40 1.36
CA LYS A 373 7.61 -11.99 2.27
C LYS A 373 8.36 -10.89 3.00
N VAL A 374 8.40 -10.93 4.33
CA VAL A 374 9.14 -9.97 5.17
C VAL A 374 10.36 -10.57 5.85
N TRP A 375 10.40 -11.90 6.03
CA TRP A 375 11.55 -12.61 6.59
C TRP A 375 11.65 -14.04 6.06
N ASP A 376 12.88 -14.54 5.95
CA ASP A 376 13.22 -15.88 5.51
C ASP A 376 14.34 -16.44 6.39
N SER A 377 14.17 -17.63 6.98
CA SER A 377 15.21 -18.22 7.85
C SER A 377 16.53 -18.52 7.14
N GLY A 378 16.49 -18.80 5.82
CA GLY A 378 17.70 -19.08 5.03
C GLY A 378 18.42 -17.83 4.56
N HIS A 379 17.67 -16.76 4.26
CA HIS A 379 18.19 -15.56 3.59
C HIS A 379 18.09 -14.27 4.41
N GLY A 380 17.39 -14.28 5.54
CA GLY A 380 17.12 -13.12 6.38
C GLY A 380 16.06 -12.20 5.78
N TRP A 381 16.40 -10.91 5.63
CA TRP A 381 15.52 -9.91 5.04
C TRP A 381 15.48 -10.06 3.51
N PRO A 382 14.31 -10.28 2.89
CA PRO A 382 14.20 -10.37 1.44
C PRO A 382 14.46 -9.02 0.77
N GLU A 383 14.66 -9.05 -0.54
CA GLU A 383 14.78 -7.85 -1.38
C GLU A 383 13.59 -6.89 -1.16
N ARG A 384 13.85 -5.60 -1.39
CA ARG A 384 12.85 -4.56 -1.21
C ARG A 384 11.72 -4.72 -2.22
N TYR A 385 10.51 -4.63 -1.72
CA TYR A 385 9.32 -4.51 -2.54
C TYR A 385 9.35 -3.17 -3.28
N ARG A 386 9.43 -3.19 -4.62
CA ARG A 386 9.46 -1.94 -5.40
C ARG A 386 8.04 -1.38 -5.52
N SER A 387 7.84 -0.15 -5.06
CA SER A 387 6.58 0.59 -5.27
C SER A 387 6.85 2.00 -5.75
N SER A 388 5.94 2.54 -6.54
CA SER A 388 6.08 3.86 -7.15
C SER A 388 6.25 5.00 -6.13
N TRP A 389 5.52 4.97 -4.99
CA TRP A 389 5.69 5.97 -3.93
C TRP A 389 7.06 5.89 -3.26
N SER A 390 7.56 4.69 -2.99
CA SER A 390 8.87 4.50 -2.36
C SER A 390 10.01 5.00 -3.25
N GLU A 391 9.97 4.61 -4.52
CA GLU A 391 10.93 5.04 -5.55
C GLU A 391 10.89 6.56 -5.76
N TYR A 392 9.68 7.13 -5.87
CA TYR A 392 9.46 8.56 -6.02
C TYR A 392 10.07 9.37 -4.86
N TYR A 393 9.79 8.99 -3.62
CA TYR A 393 10.30 9.71 -2.46
C TYR A 393 11.79 9.46 -2.19
N ARG A 394 12.33 8.31 -2.60
CA ARG A 394 13.80 8.10 -2.61
C ARG A 394 14.51 9.07 -3.55
N ARG A 395 13.86 9.50 -4.64
CA ARG A 395 14.41 10.46 -5.61
C ARG A 395 14.20 11.91 -5.22
N TYR A 396 12.96 12.34 -4.98
CA TYR A 396 12.61 13.76 -4.88
C TYR A 396 12.41 14.29 -3.46
N LYS A 397 12.42 13.39 -2.46
CA LYS A 397 11.96 13.65 -1.10
C LYS A 397 10.51 14.15 -1.06
N ARG A 398 9.89 14.01 0.10
CA ARG A 398 8.52 14.48 0.34
C ARG A 398 8.49 16.00 0.56
N GLN A 399 7.49 16.70 0.01
CA GLN A 399 7.35 18.16 0.01
C GLN A 399 5.93 18.60 0.38
N ALA A 400 5.44 18.23 1.56
CA ALA A 400 4.08 18.55 2.03
C ALA A 400 3.74 20.04 2.11
N HIS A 401 4.74 20.92 2.20
CA HIS A 401 4.53 22.37 2.23
C HIS A 401 4.11 22.95 0.87
N VAL A 402 4.23 22.19 -0.22
CA VAL A 402 3.88 22.67 -1.56
C VAL A 402 2.42 22.39 -1.86
N THR A 403 1.55 23.34 -1.49
CA THR A 403 0.09 23.22 -1.60
C THR A 403 -0.51 23.92 -2.83
N SER A 404 0.23 24.82 -3.47
CA SER A 404 -0.22 25.65 -4.61
C SER A 404 -0.26 24.94 -5.97
N ILE A 405 0.14 23.66 -6.01
CA ILE A 405 0.25 22.86 -7.23
C ILE A 405 -0.83 21.77 -7.21
N VAL A 406 -1.73 21.80 -8.19
CA VAL A 406 -2.70 20.72 -8.44
C VAL A 406 -2.11 19.73 -9.45
N PRO A 407 -1.79 18.48 -9.06
CA PRO A 407 -1.37 17.44 -9.98
C PRO A 407 -2.48 17.11 -10.98
N SER A 408 -2.12 16.73 -12.20
CA SER A 408 -3.08 16.44 -13.28
C SER A 408 -4.11 15.37 -12.91
N VAL A 409 -3.72 14.36 -12.13
CA VAL A 409 -4.64 13.32 -11.62
C VAL A 409 -5.76 13.91 -10.75
N CYS A 410 -5.48 15.01 -10.05
CA CYS A 410 -6.40 15.68 -9.13
C CYS A 410 -7.24 16.76 -9.83
N CYS A 411 -6.85 17.24 -11.01
CA CYS A 411 -7.56 18.30 -11.74
C CYS A 411 -9.02 17.98 -12.08
N ASN A 412 -9.38 16.69 -12.18
CA ASN A 412 -10.75 16.26 -12.41
C ASN A 412 -11.64 16.37 -11.15
N PHE A 413 -11.03 16.41 -9.97
CA PHE A 413 -11.72 16.39 -8.68
C PHE A 413 -11.63 17.75 -7.97
N TYR A 414 -10.56 18.50 -8.22
CA TYR A 414 -10.26 19.77 -7.58
C TYR A 414 -9.92 20.81 -8.62
N SER A 415 -10.48 22.00 -8.46
CA SER A 415 -10.21 23.12 -9.36
C SER A 415 -9.27 24.14 -8.71
N PRO A 416 -8.16 24.48 -9.39
CA PRO A 416 -7.29 25.57 -8.98
C PRO A 416 -8.07 26.89 -8.88
N THR A 417 -7.82 27.70 -7.86
CA THR A 417 -8.20 29.13 -7.84
C THR A 417 -7.31 29.94 -8.80
N ALA A 418 -7.63 31.22 -9.05
CA ALA A 418 -6.81 32.10 -9.89
C ALA A 418 -5.36 32.29 -9.39
N ALA A 419 -5.07 31.97 -8.13
CA ALA A 419 -3.74 32.03 -7.52
C ALA A 419 -2.92 30.73 -7.70
N SER A 420 -3.60 29.59 -7.84
CA SER A 420 -2.93 28.30 -7.99
C SER A 420 -2.46 28.08 -9.43
N LYS A 421 -1.24 27.57 -9.56
CA LYS A 421 -0.64 27.28 -10.87
C LYS A 421 -1.00 25.86 -11.28
N SER A 422 -1.92 25.71 -12.25
CA SER A 422 -1.97 24.48 -13.05
C SER A 422 -0.73 24.44 -13.97
N GLY A 423 -0.09 23.28 -14.10
CA GLY A 423 1.08 23.11 -14.99
C GLY A 423 2.11 22.12 -14.46
N TRP A 424 3.25 21.97 -15.16
CA TRP A 424 4.36 21.02 -14.87
C TRP A 424 5.68 21.74 -14.37
N ILE A 425 6.41 21.26 -13.34
CA ILE A 425 7.55 21.81 -12.52
C ILE A 425 8.30 20.54 -12.01
N ALA A 426 9.62 20.59 -11.77
CA ALA A 426 10.38 19.49 -11.18
C ALA A 426 9.69 18.84 -9.94
N GLY A 427 9.59 17.52 -9.88
CA GLY A 427 8.70 16.82 -8.91
C GLY A 427 7.24 16.69 -9.39
N ARG A 428 7.00 16.86 -10.69
CA ARG A 428 5.74 16.54 -11.37
C ARG A 428 5.97 15.44 -12.41
N MET A 429 6.68 14.37 -12.09
CA MET A 429 6.57 13.15 -12.90
C MET A 429 5.31 12.40 -12.47
N PRO A 430 4.51 11.85 -13.41
CA PRO A 430 3.44 10.94 -13.04
C PRO A 430 4.01 9.83 -12.17
N ILE A 431 3.46 9.67 -10.97
CA ILE A 431 4.12 8.81 -9.99
C ILE A 431 4.22 7.36 -10.46
N TRP A 432 3.26 6.91 -11.27
CA TRP A 432 3.27 5.58 -11.86
C TRP A 432 4.52 5.26 -12.69
N LEU A 433 5.28 6.27 -13.16
CA LEU A 433 6.57 6.09 -13.85
C LEU A 433 7.66 5.48 -12.96
N PHE A 434 7.49 5.57 -11.64
CA PHE A 434 8.39 4.97 -10.65
C PHE A 434 7.99 3.53 -10.29
N GLY A 435 6.92 3.00 -10.89
CA GLY A 435 6.48 1.63 -10.70
C GLY A 435 7.26 0.61 -11.54
N PRO A 436 7.06 -0.69 -11.31
CA PRO A 436 7.62 -1.75 -12.15
C PRO A 436 7.22 -1.60 -13.63
N LEU A 437 8.07 -2.07 -14.55
CA LEU A 437 7.84 -1.95 -16.00
C LEU A 437 6.41 -2.33 -16.47
N PRO A 438 5.85 -3.50 -16.08
CA PRO A 438 4.49 -3.86 -16.50
C PRO A 438 3.42 -2.85 -16.07
N HIS A 439 3.59 -2.23 -14.90
CA HIS A 439 2.69 -1.20 -14.40
C HIS A 439 2.80 0.08 -15.24
N ARG A 440 4.02 0.49 -15.60
CA ARG A 440 4.24 1.66 -16.47
C ARG A 440 3.62 1.48 -17.84
N GLU A 441 3.76 0.30 -18.42
CA GLU A 441 3.18 -0.03 -19.74
C GLU A 441 1.66 0.00 -19.70
N TYR A 442 1.06 -0.57 -18.66
CA TYR A 442 -0.39 -0.55 -18.46
C TYR A 442 -0.95 0.87 -18.33
N GLU A 443 -0.38 1.67 -17.42
CA GLU A 443 -0.80 3.07 -17.18
C GLU A 443 -0.66 3.91 -18.44
N ALA A 444 0.47 3.77 -19.14
CA ALA A 444 0.67 4.45 -20.41
C ALA A 444 -0.39 4.11 -21.45
N GLN A 445 -0.75 2.83 -21.60
CA GLN A 445 -1.78 2.39 -22.54
C GLN A 445 -3.16 2.95 -22.20
N MET A 446 -3.51 2.98 -20.90
CA MET A 446 -4.76 3.57 -20.42
C MET A 446 -4.85 5.05 -20.79
N VAL A 447 -3.82 5.84 -20.47
CA VAL A 447 -3.84 7.29 -20.78
C VAL A 447 -3.84 7.54 -22.29
N LEU A 448 -3.08 6.77 -23.08
CA LEU A 448 -3.13 6.87 -24.54
C LEU A 448 -4.53 6.58 -25.10
N GLN A 449 -5.25 5.61 -24.51
CA GLN A 449 -6.62 5.31 -24.91
C GLN A 449 -7.57 6.46 -24.55
N GLU A 450 -7.45 7.07 -23.36
CA GLU A 450 -8.22 8.25 -22.97
C GLU A 450 -7.98 9.45 -23.89
N VAL A 451 -6.72 9.70 -24.27
CA VAL A 451 -6.36 10.76 -25.23
C VAL A 451 -6.98 10.47 -26.61
N ARG A 452 -6.97 9.22 -27.07
CA ARG A 452 -7.62 8.82 -28.33
C ARG A 452 -9.14 8.98 -28.28
N ASP A 453 -9.76 8.62 -27.16
CA ASP A 453 -11.22 8.70 -27.01
C ASP A 453 -11.72 10.14 -26.92
N SER A 454 -10.95 11.02 -26.26
CA SER A 454 -11.25 12.45 -26.16
C SER A 454 -11.05 13.18 -27.50
N THR A 455 -9.96 12.90 -28.21
CA THR A 455 -9.71 13.47 -29.56
C THR A 455 -10.64 12.89 -30.65
N GLY A 456 -11.10 11.64 -30.50
CA GLY A 456 -11.97 10.96 -31.46
C GLY A 456 -13.47 11.30 -31.38
N LYS A 457 -13.97 11.76 -30.22
CA LYS A 457 -15.38 12.17 -30.04
C LYS A 457 -15.70 13.49 -30.74
N ASP A 458 -14.78 14.46 -30.73
CA ASP A 458 -14.98 15.78 -31.35
C ASP A 458 -15.16 15.71 -32.89
N ALA A 459 -14.59 14.70 -33.56
CA ALA A 459 -14.74 14.50 -35.00
C ALA A 459 -16.16 14.06 -35.44
N ARG A 460 -16.97 13.53 -34.52
CA ARG A 460 -18.35 13.08 -34.81
C ARG A 460 -19.38 14.18 -34.51
N ASP A 461 -19.18 14.95 -33.44
CA ASP A 461 -20.12 16.01 -33.03
C ASP A 461 -19.96 17.31 -33.84
N ALA A 462 -18.80 17.54 -34.47
CA ALA A 462 -18.57 18.69 -35.34
C ALA A 462 -19.38 18.67 -36.66
N ARG A 463 -20.09 17.59 -36.98
CA ARG A 463 -20.96 17.50 -38.18
C ARG A 463 -22.43 17.86 -37.94
N GLY A 464 -22.82 18.24 -36.70
CA GLY A 464 -24.24 18.24 -36.32
C GLY A 464 -24.83 19.44 -35.58
N ALA A 465 -24.06 20.41 -35.05
CA ALA A 465 -24.63 21.39 -34.13
C ALA A 465 -24.38 22.87 -34.53
N SER A 466 -25.47 23.63 -34.66
CA SER A 466 -25.48 25.08 -34.78
C SER A 466 -25.22 25.74 -33.42
N VAL A 467 -24.56 26.89 -33.48
CA VAL A 467 -23.96 27.65 -32.37
C VAL A 467 -25.01 28.20 -31.41
N SER A 468 -24.81 28.03 -30.09
CA SER A 468 -25.42 28.87 -29.06
C SER A 468 -24.40 29.32 -28.01
N HIS A 469 -24.52 30.59 -27.61
CA HIS A 469 -23.56 31.33 -26.81
C HIS A 469 -23.66 31.05 -25.31
N LYS A 470 -22.75 30.21 -24.81
CA LYS A 470 -22.08 30.34 -23.50
C LYS A 470 -20.68 29.77 -23.70
N ALA A 471 -19.65 30.62 -23.77
CA ALA A 471 -18.28 30.17 -24.01
C ALA A 471 -17.68 29.52 -22.74
N PRO A 472 -17.34 28.22 -22.74
CA PRO A 472 -16.45 27.60 -21.76
C PRO A 472 -15.00 27.67 -22.29
N LEU A 473 -14.04 27.61 -21.37
CA LEU A 473 -12.59 27.73 -21.60
C LEU A 473 -12.13 27.13 -22.95
N SER A 474 -11.68 28.04 -23.81
CA SER A 474 -11.10 27.89 -25.15
C SER A 474 -10.74 26.48 -25.64
N ALA A 475 -11.53 26.01 -26.61
CA ALA A 475 -11.14 25.38 -27.87
C ALA A 475 -10.05 24.29 -27.89
N ARG A 476 -10.55 23.04 -28.04
CA ARG A 476 -9.99 21.88 -28.78
C ARG A 476 -8.66 21.31 -28.25
N GLY A 477 -8.69 20.04 -27.86
CA GLY A 477 -7.55 19.27 -27.34
C GLY A 477 -6.44 18.95 -28.36
N GLU A 478 -6.14 19.89 -29.26
CA GLU A 478 -5.05 19.80 -30.25
C GLU A 478 -3.92 20.78 -29.89
N PRO A 479 -2.66 20.46 -30.25
CA PRO A 479 -1.53 21.35 -30.04
C PRO A 479 -1.59 22.57 -30.95
N GLN A 480 -1.06 23.70 -30.48
CA GLN A 480 -1.00 24.93 -31.28
C GLN A 480 0.16 24.89 -32.29
N PHE A 481 0.22 25.83 -33.23
CA PHE A 481 1.32 25.97 -34.18
C PHE A 481 2.07 27.29 -33.98
N VAL A 482 3.39 27.28 -34.20
CA VAL A 482 4.25 28.46 -34.18
C VAL A 482 5.04 28.56 -35.49
N SER A 483 5.13 29.77 -36.03
CA SER A 483 5.97 30.05 -37.20
C SER A 483 7.46 29.96 -36.86
N ALA A 484 8.30 29.67 -37.85
CA ALA A 484 9.75 29.61 -37.64
C ALA A 484 10.36 30.93 -37.11
N ASP A 485 9.91 32.09 -37.58
CA ASP A 485 10.41 33.40 -37.12
C ASP A 485 10.17 33.59 -35.61
N GLU A 486 8.97 33.21 -35.15
CA GLU A 486 8.60 33.29 -33.74
C GLU A 486 9.33 32.24 -32.90
N ALA A 487 9.47 31.01 -33.40
CA ALA A 487 10.22 29.97 -32.71
C ALA A 487 11.70 30.37 -32.49
N ILE A 488 12.35 30.99 -33.48
CA ILE A 488 13.72 31.50 -33.35
C ILE A 488 13.80 32.57 -32.25
N ARG A 489 12.81 33.49 -32.20
CA ARG A 489 12.71 34.48 -31.13
C ARG A 489 12.61 33.81 -29.75
N LEU A 490 11.72 32.83 -29.61
CA LEU A 490 11.50 32.11 -28.35
C LEU A 490 12.70 31.28 -27.91
N HIS A 491 13.45 30.70 -28.86
CA HIS A 491 14.71 30.00 -28.60
C HIS A 491 15.77 30.95 -28.03
N SER A 492 15.95 32.13 -28.65
CA SER A 492 16.93 33.13 -28.19
C SER A 492 16.67 33.66 -26.78
N GLN A 493 15.42 33.59 -26.32
CA GLN A 493 15.03 33.99 -24.95
C GLN A 493 15.32 32.91 -23.92
N GLY A 494 15.56 31.65 -24.34
CA GLY A 494 15.74 30.52 -23.44
C GLY A 494 14.50 30.20 -22.62
N GLU A 495 13.30 30.54 -23.10
CA GLU A 495 12.06 30.34 -22.33
C GLU A 495 11.31 29.04 -22.70
N HIS A 496 11.76 28.34 -23.75
CA HIS A 496 11.10 27.17 -24.31
C HIS A 496 12.03 25.96 -24.40
N THR A 497 11.49 24.78 -24.13
CA THR A 497 12.14 23.50 -24.41
C THR A 497 11.82 23.06 -25.83
N PHE A 498 12.84 22.83 -26.64
CA PHE A 498 12.69 22.30 -28.00
C PHE A 498 12.77 20.78 -27.98
N VAL A 499 11.84 20.12 -28.65
CA VAL A 499 11.73 18.66 -28.69
C VAL A 499 11.83 18.18 -30.14
N ASN A 500 12.94 17.53 -30.44
CA ASN A 500 13.23 16.93 -31.75
C ASN A 500 12.59 15.55 -31.82
N VAL A 501 11.64 15.37 -32.76
CA VAL A 501 10.91 14.11 -32.96
C VAL A 501 11.12 13.50 -34.33
N ARG A 502 12.17 13.94 -35.04
CA ARG A 502 12.49 13.42 -36.37
C ARG A 502 12.79 11.92 -36.31
N SER A 503 12.43 11.20 -37.37
CA SER A 503 12.71 9.76 -37.51
C SER A 503 14.20 9.39 -37.52
N ASP A 504 15.07 10.34 -37.85
CA ASP A 504 16.52 10.21 -37.83
C ASP A 504 17.18 10.91 -36.62
N ALA A 505 16.39 11.40 -35.66
CA ALA A 505 16.90 12.00 -34.43
C ALA A 505 17.75 10.98 -33.66
N GLY A 506 18.91 11.43 -33.15
CA GLY A 506 19.91 10.56 -32.51
C GLY A 506 20.93 9.91 -33.46
N THR A 507 20.85 10.14 -34.78
CA THR A 507 21.90 9.73 -35.72
C THR A 507 23.12 10.66 -35.63
N PRO A 508 24.32 10.18 -35.24
CA PRO A 508 25.48 11.04 -35.05
C PRO A 508 25.83 11.85 -36.31
N GLY A 509 26.06 13.14 -36.14
CA GLY A 509 26.51 14.03 -37.22
C GLY A 509 25.40 14.66 -38.08
N LEU A 510 24.11 14.39 -37.80
CA LEU A 510 23.03 15.23 -38.35
C LEU A 510 22.84 16.48 -37.47
N LEU A 511 22.20 17.49 -38.05
CA LEU A 511 21.97 18.78 -37.39
C LEU A 511 20.62 18.84 -36.69
N GLN A 512 20.53 19.56 -35.57
CA GLN A 512 19.31 19.86 -34.82
C GLN A 512 19.26 21.33 -34.37
N ILE A 513 18.09 21.78 -33.88
CA ILE A 513 17.98 23.07 -33.17
C ILE A 513 18.77 22.98 -31.86
N PRO A 514 19.59 23.99 -31.49
CA PRO A 514 20.42 23.92 -30.29
C PRO A 514 19.66 23.62 -29.01
N ASP A 515 20.27 22.82 -28.12
CA ASP A 515 19.72 22.39 -26.83
C ASP A 515 18.42 21.58 -26.93
N SER A 516 18.14 20.98 -28.10
CA SER A 516 16.95 20.16 -28.28
C SER A 516 17.03 18.86 -27.50
N ILE A 517 15.90 18.48 -26.91
CA ILE A 517 15.69 17.15 -26.36
C ILE A 517 15.32 16.23 -27.51
N VAL A 518 16.12 15.19 -27.73
CA VAL A 518 15.79 14.13 -28.66
C VAL A 518 14.74 13.22 -28.03
N LEU A 519 13.53 13.27 -28.58
CA LEU A 519 12.49 12.29 -28.28
C LEU A 519 12.42 11.33 -29.48
N PRO A 520 12.83 10.07 -29.33
CA PRO A 520 12.78 9.11 -30.42
C PRO A 520 11.39 9.05 -31.06
N HIS A 521 11.36 8.90 -32.38
CA HIS A 521 10.13 8.98 -33.14
C HIS A 521 9.07 7.97 -32.61
N PRO A 522 7.77 8.35 -32.54
CA PRO A 522 6.67 7.52 -32.01
C PRO A 522 6.60 6.09 -32.56
N ARG A 523 7.00 5.91 -33.82
CA ARG A 523 7.03 4.60 -34.51
C ARG A 523 8.33 3.82 -34.32
N ALA A 524 9.38 4.47 -33.81
CA ALA A 524 10.69 3.87 -33.55
C ALA A 524 10.81 3.35 -32.10
N THR A 525 9.96 3.80 -31.18
CA THR A 525 9.85 3.26 -29.83
C THR A 525 8.71 2.27 -29.75
N GLU A 526 9.00 0.98 -29.54
CA GLU A 526 7.94 -0.04 -29.40
C GLU A 526 7.05 0.19 -28.15
N SER A 527 7.53 0.91 -27.12
CA SER A 527 6.72 1.58 -26.09
C SER A 527 7.60 2.56 -25.30
N LEU A 528 7.21 3.82 -25.12
CA LEU A 528 7.99 4.77 -24.31
C LEU A 528 8.10 4.32 -22.83
N ALA A 529 7.13 3.54 -22.34
CA ALA A 529 7.15 2.98 -20.99
C ALA A 529 8.18 1.84 -20.82
N SER A 530 8.71 1.30 -21.91
CA SER A 530 9.72 0.23 -21.90
C SER A 530 11.16 0.72 -21.98
N LEU A 531 11.37 2.04 -22.06
CA LEU A 531 12.71 2.62 -21.91
C LEU A 531 13.33 2.24 -20.56
N PRO A 532 14.66 2.05 -20.50
CA PRO A 532 15.40 1.95 -19.25
C PRO A 532 15.04 3.08 -18.28
N ASP A 533 15.01 2.79 -16.98
CA ASP A 533 14.59 3.74 -15.95
C ASP A 533 15.40 5.05 -16.04
N ASP A 534 16.71 4.97 -16.27
CA ASP A 534 17.62 6.11 -16.40
C ASP A 534 17.36 6.95 -17.66
N GLU A 535 17.15 6.33 -18.82
CA GLU A 535 16.82 7.05 -20.06
C GLU A 535 15.47 7.77 -19.95
N LEU A 536 14.46 7.07 -19.42
CA LEU A 536 13.13 7.63 -19.22
C LEU A 536 13.16 8.79 -18.23
N LEU A 537 13.96 8.68 -17.16
CA LEU A 537 14.16 9.75 -16.19
C LEU A 537 14.87 10.96 -16.81
N LEU A 538 15.96 10.77 -17.55
CA LEU A 538 16.66 11.85 -18.23
C LEU A 538 15.74 12.60 -19.19
N LEU A 539 14.93 11.86 -19.95
CA LEU A 539 13.92 12.43 -20.82
C LEU A 539 12.89 13.26 -20.03
N CYS A 540 12.35 12.70 -18.94
CA CYS A 540 11.40 13.41 -18.09
C CYS A 540 11.98 14.70 -17.48
N GLU A 541 13.20 14.63 -16.95
CA GLU A 541 13.87 15.76 -16.32
C GLU A 541 14.16 16.86 -17.35
N GLY A 542 14.60 16.48 -18.56
CA GLY A 542 14.76 17.42 -19.67
C GLY A 542 13.45 18.09 -20.06
N LEU A 543 12.38 17.33 -20.30
CA LEU A 543 11.08 17.87 -20.72
C LEU A 543 10.51 18.87 -19.69
N ASN A 544 10.86 18.69 -18.41
CA ASN A 544 10.39 19.53 -17.31
C ASN A 544 11.31 20.72 -16.96
N ALA A 545 12.47 20.87 -17.60
CA ALA A 545 13.46 21.87 -17.24
C ALA A 545 12.95 23.33 -17.34
N ARG A 546 11.98 23.61 -18.23
CA ARG A 546 11.47 24.97 -18.50
C ARG A 546 9.95 25.14 -18.30
N CYS A 547 9.41 24.54 -17.25
CA CYS A 547 8.05 24.83 -16.73
C CYS A 547 6.88 24.68 -17.71
N GLY A 548 6.98 23.81 -18.72
CA GLY A 548 5.86 23.46 -19.61
C GLY A 548 5.72 24.27 -20.91
N ASN A 549 6.65 25.16 -21.23
CA ASN A 549 6.71 25.84 -22.53
C ASN A 549 7.46 24.97 -23.54
N MET A 550 6.75 24.24 -24.41
CA MET A 550 7.36 23.25 -25.30
C MET A 550 7.10 23.53 -26.77
N ILE A 551 8.17 23.46 -27.58
CA ILE A 551 8.09 23.49 -29.05
C ILE A 551 8.53 22.14 -29.60
N VAL A 552 7.59 21.39 -30.18
CA VAL A 552 7.85 20.08 -30.80
C VAL A 552 8.05 20.26 -32.30
N TYR A 553 9.10 19.67 -32.86
CA TYR A 553 9.40 19.79 -34.28
C TYR A 553 9.89 18.48 -34.91
N GLY A 554 9.40 18.22 -36.12
CA GLY A 554 9.91 17.18 -37.01
C GLY A 554 10.49 17.80 -38.28
N CYS A 555 10.42 17.06 -39.38
CA CYS A 555 10.67 17.60 -40.73
C CYS A 555 9.38 18.14 -41.36
N ARG A 556 9.49 19.00 -42.37
CA ARG A 556 8.35 19.58 -43.13
C ARG A 556 7.39 18.50 -43.65
N GLN A 557 7.92 17.34 -44.04
CA GLN A 557 7.15 16.20 -44.57
C GLN A 557 6.52 15.33 -43.46
N ASP A 558 6.87 15.59 -42.20
CA ASP A 558 6.61 14.69 -41.06
C ASP A 558 5.75 15.34 -39.96
N LEU A 559 4.95 16.36 -40.33
CA LEU A 559 4.05 17.07 -39.41
C LEU A 559 3.07 16.14 -38.67
N LYS A 560 2.63 15.06 -39.33
CA LYS A 560 1.80 14.03 -38.68
C LYS A 560 2.53 13.37 -37.52
N SER A 561 3.83 13.13 -37.65
CA SER A 561 4.61 12.50 -36.60
C SER A 561 4.92 13.48 -35.47
N ALA A 562 5.09 14.78 -35.77
CA ALA A 562 5.15 15.81 -34.72
C ALA A 562 3.86 15.86 -33.89
N TRP A 563 2.72 15.72 -34.56
CA TRP A 563 1.43 15.63 -33.91
C TRP A 563 1.28 14.32 -33.10
N ASP A 564 1.63 13.17 -33.68
CA ASP A 564 1.61 11.87 -33.00
C ASP A 564 2.51 11.90 -31.74
N SER A 565 3.69 12.53 -31.81
CA SER A 565 4.59 12.74 -30.67
C SER A 565 4.00 13.66 -29.61
N ALA A 566 3.35 14.76 -30.00
CA ALA A 566 2.67 15.63 -29.04
C ALA A 566 1.54 14.88 -28.30
N MET A 567 0.81 14.01 -29.00
CA MET A 567 -0.18 13.13 -28.35
C MET A 567 0.48 12.09 -27.45
N LEU A 568 1.63 11.52 -27.83
CA LEU A 568 2.39 10.63 -26.96
C LEU A 568 2.87 11.34 -25.69
N LEU A 569 3.46 12.52 -25.82
CA LEU A 569 3.89 13.34 -24.68
C LEU A 569 2.69 13.68 -23.76
N ALA A 570 1.52 13.92 -24.36
CA ALA A 570 0.28 14.13 -23.62
C ALA A 570 -0.23 12.88 -22.92
N GLY A 571 -0.11 11.71 -23.53
CA GLY A 571 -0.48 10.45 -22.89
C GLY A 571 0.49 10.03 -21.79
N TYR A 572 1.78 9.99 -22.11
CA TYR A 572 2.81 9.42 -21.24
C TYR A 572 3.24 10.37 -20.12
N PHE A 573 3.43 11.65 -20.42
CA PHE A 573 3.88 12.61 -19.43
C PHE A 573 2.74 13.48 -18.89
N ARG A 574 1.51 13.23 -19.34
CA ARG A 574 0.30 14.02 -19.00
C ARG A 574 0.47 15.52 -19.31
N ILE A 575 1.35 15.86 -20.26
CA ILE A 575 1.55 17.22 -20.73
C ILE A 575 0.43 17.52 -21.72
N TRP A 576 -0.60 18.28 -21.31
CA TRP A 576 -1.75 18.52 -22.18
C TRP A 576 -1.32 19.08 -23.55
N PRO A 577 -1.95 18.66 -24.68
CA PRO A 577 -1.57 19.14 -26.00
C PRO A 577 -1.60 20.66 -26.13
N THR A 578 -2.51 21.31 -25.40
CA THR A 578 -2.64 22.76 -25.33
C THR A 578 -1.45 23.49 -24.69
N ALA A 579 -0.60 22.77 -23.94
CA ALA A 579 0.66 23.29 -23.42
C ALA A 579 1.83 23.08 -24.41
N MET A 580 1.58 22.46 -25.56
CA MET A 580 2.57 22.23 -26.60
C MET A 580 2.29 23.08 -27.84
N THR A 581 3.37 23.48 -28.49
CA THR A 581 3.31 24.15 -29.79
C THR A 581 4.13 23.38 -30.81
N LEU A 582 3.60 23.18 -32.01
CA LEU A 582 4.26 22.52 -33.12
C LEU A 582 4.94 23.57 -34.01
N LEU A 583 6.21 23.34 -34.35
CA LEU A 583 6.92 24.20 -35.30
C LEU A 583 6.39 23.97 -36.72
N GLU A 584 5.74 24.99 -37.29
CA GLU A 584 5.20 24.92 -38.64
C GLU A 584 6.33 24.79 -39.67
N GLY A 585 6.25 23.74 -40.49
CA GLY A 585 7.26 23.46 -41.52
C GLY A 585 8.57 22.86 -41.00
N GLY A 586 8.67 22.53 -39.71
CA GLY A 586 9.76 21.74 -39.14
C GLY A 586 11.14 22.40 -39.19
N LEU A 587 12.18 21.58 -39.12
CA LEU A 587 13.58 22.04 -39.16
C LEU A 587 13.94 22.78 -40.45
N GLU A 588 13.31 22.44 -41.57
CA GLU A 588 13.53 23.10 -42.85
C GLU A 588 13.07 24.56 -42.81
N ALA A 589 11.88 24.82 -42.24
CA ALA A 589 11.40 26.19 -42.07
C ALA A 589 12.27 27.01 -41.10
N TRP A 590 12.75 26.39 -40.02
CA TRP A 590 13.74 26.99 -39.11
C TRP A 590 15.01 27.42 -39.86
N THR A 591 15.55 26.51 -40.68
CA THR A 591 16.78 26.75 -41.45
C THR A 591 16.59 27.83 -42.52
N GLU A 592 15.46 27.80 -43.25
CA GLU A 592 15.11 28.82 -44.26
C GLU A 592 14.99 30.23 -43.66
N LYS A 593 14.63 30.35 -42.38
CA LYS A 593 14.57 31.61 -41.63
C LYS A 593 15.87 32.00 -40.94
N GLY A 594 16.95 31.25 -41.17
CA GLY A 594 18.29 31.55 -40.65
C GLY A 594 18.49 31.16 -39.19
N GLY A 595 17.71 30.22 -38.67
CA GLY A 595 17.92 29.67 -37.34
C GLY A 595 19.22 28.87 -37.25
N GLU A 596 19.88 28.93 -36.09
CA GLU A 596 21.13 28.21 -35.84
C GLU A 596 20.91 26.70 -35.71
N LEU A 597 21.94 25.92 -36.00
CA LEU A 597 21.92 24.47 -35.92
C LEU A 597 23.18 23.96 -35.21
N GLU A 598 23.04 22.88 -34.45
CA GLU A 598 24.16 22.18 -33.84
C GLU A 598 24.21 20.72 -34.32
N PRO A 599 25.39 20.07 -34.33
CA PRO A 599 25.49 18.63 -34.47
C PRO A 599 24.82 17.90 -33.30
N MET A 600 24.08 16.83 -33.59
CA MET A 600 23.53 15.90 -32.58
C MET A 600 24.60 15.04 -31.92
#